data_AF-A0A452QXQ2-F1
#
_entry.id   AF-A0A452QXQ2-F1
#
_cell.length_a   1.000
_cell.length_b   1.000
_cell.length_c   1.000
_cell.angle_alpha   90.00
_cell.angle_beta   90.00
_cell.angle_gamma   90.00
#
_symmetry.space_group_name_H-M   'P 1'
#
loop_
_entity.id
_entity.type
_entity.pdbx_description
1 polymer ?
#
loop_
_entity_poly.entity_id
_entity_poly.type
_entity_poly.pdbx_seq_one_letter_code
_entity_poly.pdbx_strand_id
1 'polypeptide(L)'
;MDLLTLNQFSVLLWKNFTLKRRQFFTLTLEVLTALVFPVMILLFRTLTAIKVVGPYNYTSHPINTLPSYLKNSEEWELTYVPSNIDVVTEITENMKRNLNISVKG
;
A
#
# COMPACT_ATOMS: atom_id res chain seq x y z
N MET A 1 57.64 8.34 13.13
CA MET A 1 56.59 9.09 13.84
C MET A 1 56.90 8.97 15.32
N ASP A 2 57.23 10.08 15.99
CA ASP A 2 57.72 10.05 17.37
C ASP A 2 56.66 9.53 18.34
N LEU A 3 57.05 8.62 19.25
CA LEU A 3 56.19 8.08 20.31
C LEU A 3 55.47 9.16 21.11
N LEU A 4 56.07 10.35 21.22
CA LEU A 4 55.49 11.52 21.86
C LEU A 4 54.21 12.00 21.15
N THR A 5 54.19 12.00 19.82
CA THR A 5 53.05 12.45 19.02
C THR A 5 51.87 11.48 19.11
N LEU A 6 52.16 10.17 19.23
CA LEU A 6 51.14 9.13 19.47
C LEU A 6 50.52 9.24 20.86
N ASN A 7 51.32 9.55 21.89
CA ASN A 7 50.80 9.77 23.24
C ASN A 7 49.91 11.03 23.30
N GLN A 8 50.34 12.11 22.66
CA GLN A 8 49.56 13.34 22.59
C GLN A 8 48.24 13.13 21.81
N PHE A 9 48.29 12.39 20.71
CA PHE A 9 47.10 11.98 19.96
C PHE A 9 46.15 11.10 20.79
N SER A 10 46.69 10.16 21.57
CA SER A 10 45.90 9.29 22.45
C SER A 10 45.18 10.07 23.55
N VAL A 11 45.83 11.07 24.15
CA VAL A 11 45.22 11.98 25.13
C VAL A 11 44.13 12.85 24.49
N LEU A 12 44.35 13.33 23.26
CA LEU A 12 43.35 14.08 22.51
C LEU A 12 42.13 13.21 22.16
N LEU A 13 42.34 11.96 21.75
CA LEU A 13 41.26 11.00 21.54
C LEU A 13 40.51 10.71 22.84
N TRP A 14 41.22 10.48 23.95
CA TRP A 14 40.61 10.24 25.25
C TRP A 14 39.75 11.41 25.72
N LYS A 15 40.24 12.64 25.55
CA LYS A 15 39.51 13.88 25.83
C LYS A 15 38.26 14.00 24.97
N ASN A 16 38.41 13.83 23.65
CA ASN A 16 37.28 13.89 22.71
C ASN A 16 36.26 12.79 22.97
N PHE A 17 36.70 11.58 23.29
CA PHE A 17 35.85 10.45 23.63
C PHE A 17 35.07 10.69 24.92
N THR A 18 35.72 11.20 25.97
CA THR A 18 35.05 11.49 27.25
C THR A 18 34.02 12.61 27.11
N LEU A 19 34.33 13.63 26.29
CA LEU A 19 33.39 14.72 25.98
C LEU A 19 32.17 14.20 25.18
N LYS A 20 32.42 13.36 24.17
CA LYS A 20 31.38 12.75 23.34
C LYS A 20 30.57 11.69 24.10
N ARG A 21 31.17 11.03 25.09
CA ARG A 21 30.49 10.10 26.02
C ARG A 21 29.44 10.81 26.88
N ARG A 22 29.64 12.09 27.24
CA ARG A 22 28.59 12.88 27.92
C ARG A 22 27.41 13.22 27.01
N GLN A 23 27.63 13.27 25.69
CA GLN A 23 26.59 13.41 24.66
C GLN A 23 26.13 12.06 24.08
N PHE A 24 26.67 10.93 24.56
CA PHE A 24 26.29 9.60 24.08
C PHE A 24 24.80 9.36 24.33
N PHE A 25 24.29 9.76 25.49
CA PHE A 25 22.86 9.65 25.79
C PHE A 25 21.98 10.39 24.76
N THR A 26 22.42 11.57 24.31
CA THR A 26 21.73 12.35 23.26
C THR A 26 21.76 11.61 21.92
N LEU A 27 22.92 11.07 21.54
CA LEU A 27 23.09 10.32 20.29
C LEU A 27 22.27 9.03 20.30
N THR A 28 22.25 8.30 21.42
CA THR A 28 21.44 7.09 21.58
C THR A 28 19.95 7.43 21.54
N LEU A 29 19.52 8.53 22.16
CA LEU A 29 18.13 8.98 22.12
C LEU A 29 17.71 9.39 20.70
N GLU A 30 18.60 10.04 19.96
CA GLU A 30 18.38 10.43 18.56
C GLU A 30 18.19 9.20 17.66
N VAL A 31 19.07 8.20 17.80
CA VAL A 31 18.96 6.92 17.07
C VAL A 31 17.69 6.17 17.49
N LEU A 32 17.37 6.14 18.78
CA LEU A 32 16.16 5.48 19.28
C LEU A 32 14.91 6.16 18.72
N THR A 33 14.89 7.49 18.66
CA THR A 33 13.80 8.29 18.10
C THR A 33 13.62 8.01 16.60
N ALA A 34 14.72 7.93 15.85
CA ALA A 34 14.70 7.55 14.44
C ALA A 34 14.16 6.12 14.21
N LEU A 35 14.35 5.22 15.19
CA LEU A 35 13.86 3.84 15.15
C LEU A 35 12.38 3.68 15.56
N VAL A 36 11.79 4.64 16.27
CA VAL A 36 10.38 4.55 16.68
C VAL A 36 9.46 4.42 15.47
N PHE A 37 9.69 5.24 14.43
CA PHE A 37 8.86 5.26 13.23
C PHE A 37 8.82 3.91 12.49
N PRO A 38 9.96 3.31 12.09
CA PRO A 38 9.94 2.02 11.40
C PRO A 38 9.40 0.89 12.28
N VAL A 39 9.69 0.89 13.59
CA VAL A 39 9.15 -0.12 14.51
C VAL A 39 7.63 -0.03 14.61
N MET A 40 7.06 1.17 14.67
CA MET A 40 5.61 1.37 14.68
C MET A 40 4.95 0.90 13.39
N ILE A 41 5.55 1.20 12.23
CA ILE A 41 5.05 0.74 10.93
C ILE A 41 5.07 -0.80 10.86
N LEU A 42 6.14 -1.43 11.34
CA LEU A 42 6.25 -2.90 11.38
C LEU A 42 5.20 -3.51 12.31
N LEU A 43 5.01 -2.95 13.50
CA LEU A 43 3.94 -3.36 14.43
C LEU A 43 2.58 -3.26 13.76
N PHE A 44 2.28 -2.14 13.12
CA PHE A 44 1.01 -1.93 12.43
C PHE A 44 0.81 -2.94 11.30
N ARG A 45 1.85 -3.27 10.55
CA ARG A 45 1.84 -4.32 9.51
C ARG A 45 1.59 -5.72 10.09
N THR A 46 2.13 -6.03 11.26
CA THR A 46 1.91 -7.34 11.90
C THR A 46 0.51 -7.46 12.52
N LEU A 47 -0.03 -6.38 13.08
CA LEU A 47 -1.35 -6.36 13.69
C LEU A 47 -2.46 -6.29 12.64
N THR A 48 -2.21 -5.59 11.53
CA THR A 48 -3.14 -5.53 10.41
C THR A 48 -2.92 -6.76 9.53
N ALA A 49 -3.66 -7.83 9.83
CA ALA A 49 -3.69 -9.00 8.96
C ALA A 49 -4.14 -8.57 7.56
N ILE A 50 -3.21 -8.63 6.60
CA ILE A 50 -3.55 -8.48 5.18
C ILE A 50 -4.38 -9.70 4.82
N LYS A 51 -5.71 -9.53 4.77
CA LYS A 51 -6.60 -10.53 4.17
C LYS A 51 -6.27 -10.58 2.69
N VAL A 52 -5.42 -11.54 2.32
CA VAL A 52 -5.27 -11.97 0.93
C VAL A 52 -6.57 -12.66 0.57
N VAL A 53 -7.53 -11.91 0.05
CA VAL A 53 -8.79 -12.51 -0.38
C VAL A 53 -8.52 -13.18 -1.71
N GLY A 54 -8.71 -14.49 -1.74
CA GLY A 54 -8.61 -15.28 -2.96
C GLY A 54 -9.69 -14.93 -3.98
N PRO A 55 -9.77 -15.66 -5.10
CA PRO A 55 -10.79 -15.42 -6.11
C PRO A 55 -12.18 -15.54 -5.50
N TYR A 56 -12.96 -14.46 -5.60
CA TYR A 56 -14.35 -14.44 -5.15
C TYR A 56 -15.20 -15.24 -6.13
N ASN A 57 -15.83 -16.32 -5.64
CA ASN A 57 -16.84 -17.05 -6.38
C ASN A 57 -18.21 -16.49 -6.00
N TYR A 58 -18.84 -15.77 -6.92
CA TYR A 58 -20.19 -15.24 -6.75
C TYR A 58 -21.22 -16.26 -7.26
N THR A 59 -22.29 -16.46 -6.51
CA THR A 59 -23.43 -17.25 -6.98
C THR A 59 -24.18 -16.49 -8.07
N SER A 60 -24.66 -17.22 -9.09
CA SER A 60 -25.50 -16.62 -10.13
C SER A 60 -26.78 -16.06 -9.53
N HIS A 61 -27.02 -14.77 -9.71
CA HIS A 61 -28.25 -14.11 -9.27
C HIS A 61 -29.23 -14.01 -10.44
N PRO A 62 -30.53 -14.30 -10.22
CA PRO A 62 -31.52 -14.26 -11.29
C PRO A 62 -31.77 -12.83 -11.76
N ILE A 63 -31.79 -12.63 -13.07
CA ILE A 63 -32.04 -11.32 -13.69
C ILE A 63 -33.47 -10.84 -13.44
N ASN A 64 -34.41 -11.75 -13.17
CA ASN A 64 -35.82 -11.42 -12.97
C ASN A 64 -36.08 -10.59 -11.70
N THR A 65 -35.21 -10.70 -10.69
CA THR A 65 -35.30 -9.95 -9.43
C THR A 65 -34.66 -8.57 -9.52
N LEU A 66 -34.25 -8.11 -10.72
CA LEU A 66 -33.73 -6.76 -10.88
C LEU A 66 -34.81 -5.72 -10.47
N PRO A 67 -34.44 -4.68 -9.72
CA PRO A 67 -35.30 -3.55 -9.44
C PRO A 67 -35.86 -2.93 -10.72
N SER A 68 -37.06 -2.36 -10.65
CA SER A 68 -37.73 -1.72 -11.80
C SER A 68 -36.92 -0.59 -12.42
N TYR A 69 -36.15 0.15 -11.62
CA TYR A 69 -35.25 1.19 -12.15
C TYR A 69 -34.12 0.62 -13.01
N LEU A 70 -33.74 -0.64 -12.82
CA LEU A 70 -32.76 -1.31 -13.67
C LEU A 70 -33.37 -1.97 -14.92
N LYS A 71 -34.70 -2.02 -15.03
CA LYS A 71 -35.39 -2.61 -16.19
C LYS A 71 -35.63 -1.59 -17.29
N ASN A 72 -35.49 -0.30 -17.00
CA ASN A 72 -35.66 0.78 -17.98
C ASN A 72 -34.31 1.14 -18.62
N SER A 73 -34.07 0.64 -19.83
CA SER A 73 -32.78 0.77 -20.53
C SER A 73 -32.65 2.01 -21.41
N GLU A 74 -33.70 2.82 -21.55
CA GLU A 74 -33.73 3.93 -22.52
C GLU A 74 -32.67 5.02 -22.22
N GLU A 75 -32.20 5.11 -20.98
CA GLU A 75 -31.22 6.10 -20.51
C GLU A 75 -29.83 5.52 -20.23
N TRP A 76 -29.58 4.23 -20.52
CA TRP A 76 -28.31 3.62 -20.17
C TRP A 76 -27.23 3.97 -21.20
N GLU A 77 -26.18 4.62 -20.71
CA GLU A 77 -24.99 4.98 -21.48
C GLU A 77 -23.77 4.30 -20.88
N LEU A 78 -22.98 3.65 -21.74
CA LEU A 78 -21.81 2.90 -21.34
C LEU A 78 -20.61 3.85 -21.21
N THR A 79 -20.32 4.31 -19.99
CA THR A 79 -19.32 5.37 -19.79
C THR A 79 -17.88 4.95 -20.13
N TYR A 80 -17.57 3.64 -20.12
CA TYR A 80 -16.23 3.15 -20.45
C TYR A 80 -16.22 1.66 -20.79
N VAL A 81 -15.75 1.33 -22.01
CA VAL A 81 -15.30 -0.02 -22.37
C VAL A 81 -13.86 0.07 -22.87
N PRO A 82 -12.90 -0.53 -22.16
CA PRO A 82 -11.54 -0.64 -22.65
C PRO A 82 -11.52 -1.59 -23.87
N SER A 83 -11.20 -1.07 -25.05
CA SER A 83 -11.11 -1.86 -26.29
C SER A 83 -9.90 -2.80 -26.35
N ASN A 84 -8.96 -2.67 -25.41
CA ASN A 84 -7.74 -3.47 -25.34
C ASN A 84 -7.88 -4.74 -24.48
N ILE A 85 -9.04 -4.98 -23.86
CA ILE A 85 -9.25 -6.13 -22.98
C ILE A 85 -10.41 -6.97 -23.49
N ASP A 86 -10.10 -8.09 -24.14
CA ASP A 86 -11.09 -9.01 -24.73
C ASP A 86 -12.13 -9.50 -23.72
N VAL A 87 -11.69 -9.77 -22.48
CA VAL A 87 -12.56 -10.23 -21.38
C VAL A 87 -13.65 -9.20 -21.05
N VAL A 88 -13.33 -7.91 -21.09
CA VAL A 88 -14.30 -6.86 -20.75
C VAL A 88 -15.33 -6.72 -21.85
N THR A 89 -14.90 -6.79 -23.12
CA THR A 89 -15.78 -6.80 -24.29
C THR A 89 -16.76 -7.97 -24.24
N GLU A 90 -16.29 -9.19 -23.95
CA GLU A 90 -17.13 -10.39 -23.84
C GLU A 90 -18.19 -10.25 -22.73
N ILE A 91 -17.81 -9.71 -21.57
CA ILE A 91 -18.74 -9.45 -20.46
C ILE A 91 -19.82 -8.45 -20.87
N THR A 92 -19.44 -7.35 -21.53
CA THR A 92 -20.38 -6.32 -22.00
C THR A 92 -21.36 -6.88 -23.02
N GLU A 93 -20.89 -7.66 -23.99
CA GLU A 93 -21.76 -8.28 -25.00
C GLU A 93 -22.73 -9.29 -24.38
N ASN A 94 -22.24 -10.13 -23.46
CA ASN A 94 -23.08 -11.10 -22.76
C ASN A 94 -24.13 -10.41 -21.87
N MET A 95 -23.77 -9.29 -21.23
CA MET A 95 -24.69 -8.45 -20.45
C MET A 95 -25.79 -7.84 -21.34
N LYS A 96 -25.42 -7.26 -22.48
CA LYS A 96 -26.37 -6.71 -23.47
C LYS A 96 -27.37 -7.76 -23.94
N ARG A 97 -26.89 -8.97 -24.24
CA ARG A 97 -27.73 -10.10 -24.68
C ARG A 97 -28.68 -10.60 -23.60
N ASN A 98 -28.19 -10.77 -22.36
CA ASN A 98 -29.01 -11.34 -21.28
C ASN A 98 -30.04 -10.36 -20.71
N LEU A 99 -29.75 -9.05 -20.78
CA LEU A 99 -30.69 -8.02 -20.33
C LEU A 99 -31.63 -7.55 -21.46
N ASN A 100 -31.38 -7.92 -22.72
CA ASN A 100 -32.15 -7.50 -23.89
C ASN A 100 -32.31 -5.96 -23.97
N ILE A 101 -31.22 -5.24 -23.71
CA ILE A 101 -31.17 -3.78 -23.64
C ILE A 101 -30.38 -3.19 -24.80
N SER A 102 -30.79 -2.01 -25.27
CA SER A 102 -30.01 -1.21 -26.22
C SER A 102 -29.24 -0.12 -25.49
N VAL A 103 -28.05 -0.45 -24.98
CA VAL A 103 -27.14 0.54 -24.38
C VAL A 103 -26.49 1.36 -25.49
N LYS A 104 -26.48 2.69 -25.34
CA LYS A 104 -25.69 3.60 -26.19
C LYS A 104 -24.25 3.60 -25.67
N GLY A 105 -23.28 3.42 -26.56
CA GLY A 105 -21.85 3.40 -26.25
C GLY A 105 -21.10 4.55 -26.89
#